data_AF-A0A947NV75-F1
#
_entry.id   AF-A0A947NV75-F1
#
_cell.length_a   1.000
_cell.length_b   1.000
_cell.length_c   1.000
_cell.angle_alpha   90.00
_cell.angle_beta   90.00
_cell.angle_gamma   90.00
#
_symmetry.space_group_name_H-M   'P 1'
#
loop_
_entity.id
_entity.type
_entity.pdbx_description
1 polymer ?
#
loop_
_entity_poly.entity_id
_entity_poly.type
_entity_poly.pdbx_seq_one_letter_code
_entity_poly.pdbx_strand_id
1 'polypeptide(L)'
;FNSTLSGIETADAILIVGSHIRWEAPLVNVRLRKAAKRGAKIFIAGPHWETTFPAEFLGEDLGFLNDIPEALSEAMSGAERPAVILGGAALAAGALALALKLAEQFGLAKDGWNGFNVLHMAASRMGGLMLGYAQKGGVADIAEAKPKVLLALGADEVDFSRFDGSLKVYIGHHGDKGAHAADIILPAASYAEKDGTYVNTEGRVQFAEKAVFAPGDAREDWTILRALADALGVELEFDTFGQLQSKMIEQVPALGVEGLADLGTLPAADAEAEAKGSISAYPIKDFYLTNPIARASDVMQRCSAELLHGEDILEAAE
;
A
#
# COMPACT_ATOMS: atom_id res chain seq x y z
N PHE A 1 0.97 0.88 9.80
CA PHE A 1 0.13 -0.10 10.54
C PHE A 1 0.67 -0.23 11.96
N ASN A 2 0.29 0.70 12.85
CA ASN A 2 0.98 0.94 14.13
C ASN A 2 0.79 -0.17 15.16
N SER A 3 -0.33 -0.89 15.10
CA SER A 3 -0.60 -2.01 16.02
C SER A 3 0.27 -3.24 15.74
N THR A 4 1.08 -3.21 14.67
CA THR A 4 1.85 -4.34 14.12
C THR A 4 0.98 -5.51 13.65
N LEU A 5 1.53 -6.36 12.79
CA LEU A 5 0.86 -7.56 12.30
C LEU A 5 0.62 -8.58 13.41
N SER A 6 1.50 -8.65 14.41
CA SER A 6 1.32 -9.53 15.57
C SER A 6 0.38 -8.92 16.61
N GLY A 7 0.52 -7.62 16.90
CA GLY A 7 -0.24 -6.94 17.93
C GLY A 7 -1.74 -6.82 17.62
N ILE A 8 -2.11 -6.68 16.33
CA ILE A 8 -3.54 -6.67 15.92
C ILE A 8 -4.28 -7.96 16.28
N GLU A 9 -3.60 -9.09 16.48
CA GLU A 9 -4.22 -10.32 16.98
C GLU A 9 -4.80 -10.18 18.40
N THR A 10 -4.38 -9.15 19.13
CA THR A 10 -4.79 -8.88 20.52
C THR A 10 -5.85 -7.80 20.64
N ALA A 11 -6.27 -7.19 19.53
CA ALA A 11 -7.37 -6.23 19.53
C ALA A 11 -8.71 -6.93 19.83
N ASP A 12 -9.61 -6.25 20.52
CA ASP A 12 -10.90 -6.75 21.00
C ASP A 12 -12.11 -6.02 20.39
N ALA A 13 -11.91 -4.83 19.81
CA ALA A 13 -12.84 -4.20 18.89
C ALA A 13 -12.08 -3.63 17.68
N ILE A 14 -12.55 -3.92 16.46
CA ILE A 14 -11.86 -3.56 15.22
C ILE A 14 -12.85 -2.94 14.25
N LEU A 15 -12.57 -1.73 13.76
CA LEU A 15 -13.26 -1.11 12.65
C LEU A 15 -12.36 -1.11 11.40
N ILE A 16 -12.82 -1.74 10.33
CA ILE A 16 -12.18 -1.74 9.03
C ILE A 16 -12.91 -0.74 8.15
N VAL A 17 -12.22 0.27 7.61
CA VAL A 17 -12.83 1.29 6.74
C VAL A 17 -12.18 1.21 5.37
N GLY A 18 -12.98 0.89 4.35
CA GLY A 18 -12.56 0.96 2.95
C GLY A 18 -11.43 0.01 2.56
N SER A 19 -11.43 -1.21 3.12
CA SER A 19 -10.50 -2.27 2.72
C SER A 19 -11.17 -3.61 2.50
N HIS A 20 -10.85 -4.26 1.38
CA HIS A 20 -11.05 -5.69 1.21
C HIS A 20 -9.80 -6.42 1.71
N ILE A 21 -9.62 -6.49 3.04
CA ILE A 21 -8.36 -6.94 3.66
C ILE A 21 -7.92 -8.31 3.16
N ARG A 22 -8.87 -9.22 2.87
CA ARG A 22 -8.56 -10.57 2.35
C ARG A 22 -7.77 -10.55 1.04
N TRP A 23 -7.96 -9.54 0.19
CA TRP A 23 -7.29 -9.40 -1.10
C TRP A 23 -6.13 -8.40 -1.04
N GLU A 24 -6.32 -7.29 -0.33
CA GLU A 24 -5.29 -6.24 -0.20
C GLU A 24 -4.10 -6.69 0.66
N ALA A 25 -4.35 -7.47 1.73
CA ALA A 25 -3.31 -7.97 2.63
C ALA A 25 -3.74 -9.30 3.28
N PRO A 26 -3.63 -10.44 2.57
CA PRO A 26 -4.11 -11.74 3.05
C PRO A 26 -3.55 -12.15 4.42
N LEU A 27 -2.29 -11.81 4.70
CA LEU A 27 -1.68 -12.10 5.99
C LEU A 27 -2.33 -11.29 7.12
N VAL A 28 -2.73 -10.03 6.89
CA VAL A 28 -3.49 -9.24 7.87
C VAL A 28 -4.85 -9.89 8.13
N ASN A 29 -5.55 -10.35 7.08
CA ASN A 29 -6.81 -11.08 7.21
C ASN A 29 -6.68 -12.32 8.12
N VAL A 30 -5.57 -13.07 8.01
CA VAL A 30 -5.28 -14.20 8.92
C VAL A 30 -5.11 -13.74 10.37
N ARG A 31 -4.46 -12.60 10.62
CA ARG A 31 -4.30 -12.04 11.97
C ARG A 31 -5.65 -11.59 12.56
N LEU A 32 -6.49 -10.96 11.75
CA LEU A 32 -7.85 -10.57 12.14
C LEU A 32 -8.74 -11.78 12.45
N ARG A 33 -8.61 -12.87 11.68
CA ARG A 33 -9.28 -14.13 11.98
C ARG A 33 -8.89 -14.68 13.35
N LYS A 34 -7.63 -14.51 13.78
CA LYS A 34 -7.18 -14.90 15.12
C LYS A 34 -7.74 -13.98 16.20
N ALA A 35 -7.80 -12.66 15.97
CA ALA A 35 -8.46 -11.72 16.87
C ALA A 35 -9.93 -12.08 17.07
N ALA A 36 -10.67 -12.32 15.97
CA ALA A 36 -12.07 -12.76 16.02
C ALA A 36 -12.25 -14.06 16.81
N LYS A 37 -11.36 -15.04 16.63
CA LYS A 37 -11.36 -16.29 17.43
C LYS A 37 -11.12 -16.06 18.92
N ARG A 38 -10.47 -14.96 19.31
CA ARG A 38 -10.28 -14.54 20.70
C ARG A 38 -11.47 -13.72 21.23
N GLY A 39 -12.48 -13.47 20.41
CA GLY A 39 -13.69 -12.73 20.80
C GLY A 39 -13.74 -11.29 20.31
N ALA A 40 -12.81 -10.85 19.46
CA ALA A 40 -12.83 -9.49 18.92
C ALA A 40 -14.12 -9.24 18.12
N LYS A 41 -14.78 -8.10 18.38
CA LYS A 41 -15.89 -7.61 17.56
C LYS A 41 -15.33 -6.86 16.36
N ILE A 42 -15.75 -7.24 15.14
CA ILE A 42 -15.23 -6.64 13.91
C ILE A 42 -16.36 -5.99 13.13
N PHE A 43 -16.16 -4.72 12.77
CA PHE A 43 -17.05 -3.92 11.94
C PHE A 43 -16.36 -3.54 10.65
N ILE A 44 -17.11 -3.47 9.54
CA ILE A 44 -16.60 -3.14 8.22
C ILE A 44 -17.45 -2.03 7.60
N ALA A 45 -16.79 -0.96 7.15
CA ALA A 45 -17.39 0.11 6.36
C ALA A 45 -16.86 0.04 4.91
N GLY A 46 -17.78 -0.12 3.97
CA GLY A 46 -17.52 -0.33 2.55
C GLY A 46 -18.41 -1.43 1.93
N PRO A 47 -18.21 -1.72 0.63
CA PRO A 47 -19.01 -2.70 -0.09
C PRO A 47 -18.91 -4.09 0.54
N HIS A 48 -19.97 -4.87 0.46
CA HIS A 48 -19.98 -6.21 1.06
C HIS A 48 -19.01 -7.17 0.35
N TRP A 49 -18.32 -8.01 1.13
CA TRP A 49 -17.48 -9.11 0.64
C TRP A 49 -17.49 -10.32 1.58
N GLU A 50 -17.10 -11.49 1.07
CA GLU A 50 -17.12 -12.73 1.84
C GLU A 50 -15.94 -12.80 2.83
N THR A 51 -16.27 -12.61 4.12
CA THR A 51 -15.30 -12.60 5.22
C THR A 51 -14.90 -14.00 5.67
N THR A 52 -13.70 -14.13 6.25
CA THR A 52 -13.22 -15.40 6.84
C THR A 52 -13.41 -15.48 8.36
N PHE A 53 -14.16 -14.52 8.90
CA PHE A 53 -14.48 -14.31 10.31
C PHE A 53 -15.81 -13.55 10.42
N PRO A 54 -16.55 -13.68 11.53
CA PRO A 54 -17.76 -12.89 11.75
C PRO A 54 -17.43 -11.39 11.75
N ALA A 55 -18.18 -10.61 10.99
CA ALA A 55 -18.07 -9.16 10.96
C ALA A 55 -19.44 -8.54 10.66
N GLU A 56 -19.68 -7.34 11.19
CA GLU A 56 -20.87 -6.54 10.91
C GLU A 56 -20.52 -5.48 9.86
N PHE A 57 -21.28 -5.44 8.75
CA PHE A 57 -21.12 -4.41 7.74
C PHE A 57 -21.99 -3.20 8.07
N LEU A 58 -21.38 -2.02 8.15
CA LEU A 58 -22.01 -0.74 8.45
C LEU A 58 -22.52 0.00 7.20
N GLY A 59 -22.23 -0.56 6.01
CA GLY A 59 -22.60 0.02 4.72
C GLY A 59 -21.47 0.80 4.05
N GLU A 60 -21.77 1.34 2.87
CA GLU A 60 -20.82 2.02 1.97
C GLU A 60 -20.69 3.51 2.24
N ASP A 61 -21.71 4.13 2.83
CA ASP A 61 -21.74 5.56 3.15
C ASP A 61 -20.84 5.83 4.35
N LEU A 62 -19.87 6.73 4.20
CA LEU A 62 -19.00 7.12 5.31
C LEU A 62 -19.66 8.14 6.25
N GLY A 63 -20.84 8.65 5.90
CA GLY A 63 -21.62 9.57 6.73
C GLY A 63 -21.85 9.10 8.16
N PHE A 64 -21.95 7.78 8.40
CA PHE A 64 -22.10 7.22 9.76
C PHE A 64 -20.90 7.53 10.66
N LEU A 65 -19.73 7.89 10.12
CA LEU A 65 -18.58 8.28 10.94
C LEU A 65 -18.81 9.62 11.66
N ASN A 66 -19.79 10.42 11.22
CA ASN A 66 -20.23 11.61 11.96
C ASN A 66 -21.13 11.25 13.15
N ASP A 67 -21.99 10.24 12.98
CA ASP A 67 -22.97 9.75 13.96
C ASP A 67 -22.82 8.23 14.11
N ILE A 68 -21.85 7.84 14.94
CA ILE A 68 -21.41 6.45 15.06
C ILE A 68 -22.55 5.57 15.60
N PRO A 69 -22.87 4.43 14.93
CA PRO A 69 -23.87 3.48 15.42
C PRO A 69 -23.58 3.02 16.86
N GLU A 70 -24.65 2.87 17.66
CA GLU A 70 -24.56 2.50 19.09
C GLU A 70 -23.72 1.22 19.30
N ALA A 71 -23.97 0.18 18.50
CA ALA A 71 -23.23 -1.08 18.59
C ALA A 71 -21.71 -0.92 18.38
N LEU A 72 -21.29 -0.06 17.44
CA LEU A 72 -19.88 0.25 17.20
C LEU A 72 -19.31 1.10 18.35
N SER A 73 -20.05 2.11 18.79
CA SER A 73 -19.64 3.01 19.88
C SER A 73 -19.43 2.25 21.19
N GLU A 74 -20.37 1.37 21.57
CA GLU A 74 -20.26 0.53 22.76
C GLU A 74 -19.08 -0.44 22.66
N ALA A 75 -18.90 -1.10 21.51
CA ALA A 75 -17.79 -2.03 21.30
C ALA A 75 -16.43 -1.35 21.42
N MET A 76 -16.26 -0.18 20.79
CA MET A 76 -14.99 0.55 20.79
C MET A 76 -14.70 1.21 22.14
N SER A 77 -15.72 1.73 22.83
CA SER A 77 -15.54 2.38 24.14
C SER A 77 -15.28 1.37 25.26
N GLY A 78 -15.85 0.16 25.16
CA GLY A 78 -15.64 -0.93 26.11
C GLY A 78 -14.36 -1.75 25.88
N ALA A 79 -13.66 -1.51 24.78
CA ALA A 79 -12.46 -2.24 24.39
C ALA A 79 -11.21 -1.79 25.15
N GLU A 80 -10.39 -2.76 25.55
CA GLU A 80 -9.05 -2.53 26.10
C GLU A 80 -8.07 -2.16 24.97
N ARG A 81 -8.20 -2.79 23.80
CA ARG A 81 -7.33 -2.61 22.63
C ARG A 81 -8.14 -2.37 21.36
N PRO A 82 -8.88 -1.25 21.30
CA PRO A 82 -9.65 -0.89 20.11
C PRO A 82 -8.71 -0.60 18.93
N ALA A 83 -9.12 -0.96 17.71
CA ALA A 83 -8.34 -0.73 16.50
C ALA A 83 -9.21 -0.16 15.36
N VAL A 84 -8.61 0.72 14.57
CA VAL A 84 -9.15 1.17 13.28
C VAL A 84 -8.14 0.82 12.20
N ILE A 85 -8.61 0.26 11.08
CA ILE A 85 -7.81 -0.05 9.90
C ILE A 85 -8.39 0.71 8.71
N LEU A 86 -7.64 1.71 8.22
CA LEU A 86 -7.95 2.44 6.99
C LEU A 86 -7.31 1.76 5.78
N GLY A 87 -8.15 1.34 4.82
CA GLY A 87 -7.71 0.86 3.52
C GLY A 87 -7.54 1.97 2.48
N GLY A 88 -7.02 1.58 1.32
CA GLY A 88 -6.79 2.52 0.22
C GLY A 88 -8.05 3.21 -0.30
N ALA A 89 -9.21 2.52 -0.28
CA ALA A 89 -10.47 3.13 -0.72
C ALA A 89 -10.93 4.23 0.26
N ALA A 90 -10.73 4.02 1.56
CA ALA A 90 -11.03 5.04 2.57
C ALA A 90 -10.10 6.26 2.45
N LEU A 91 -8.81 6.03 2.19
CA LEU A 91 -7.87 7.13 1.93
C LEU A 91 -8.26 7.94 0.68
N ALA A 92 -8.65 7.26 -0.40
CA ALA A 92 -9.12 7.92 -1.62
C ALA A 92 -10.42 8.72 -1.40
N ALA A 93 -11.28 8.27 -0.49
CA ALA A 93 -12.49 8.98 -0.07
C ALA A 93 -12.23 10.11 0.96
N GLY A 94 -10.97 10.36 1.35
CA GLY A 94 -10.62 11.44 2.29
C GLY A 94 -10.86 11.11 3.77
N ALA A 95 -11.01 9.84 4.14
CA ALA A 95 -11.38 9.44 5.50
C ALA A 95 -10.25 9.57 6.55
N LEU A 96 -9.05 10.03 6.17
CA LEU A 96 -7.90 10.07 7.07
C LEU A 96 -8.11 10.96 8.29
N ALA A 97 -8.55 12.21 8.08
CA ALA A 97 -8.77 13.17 9.16
C ALA A 97 -9.84 12.68 10.15
N LEU A 98 -10.88 12.02 9.63
CA LEU A 98 -11.94 11.41 10.42
C LEU A 98 -11.46 10.23 11.26
N ALA A 99 -10.65 9.35 10.67
CA ALA A 99 -10.11 8.24 11.43
C ALA A 99 -9.18 8.72 12.57
N LEU A 100 -8.49 9.85 12.39
CA LEU A 100 -7.73 10.49 13.48
C LEU A 100 -8.65 11.02 14.58
N LYS A 101 -9.80 11.59 14.22
CA LYS A 101 -10.85 11.97 15.19
C LYS A 101 -11.38 10.76 15.96
N LEU A 102 -11.61 9.63 15.27
CA LEU A 102 -11.95 8.36 15.93
C LEU A 102 -10.81 7.85 16.82
N ALA A 103 -9.56 8.09 16.44
CA ALA A 103 -8.39 7.73 17.22
C ALA A 103 -8.38 8.42 18.58
N GLU A 104 -8.69 9.71 18.61
CA GLU A 104 -8.83 10.48 19.85
C GLU A 104 -10.10 10.08 20.62
N GLN A 105 -11.24 9.99 19.94
CA GLN A 105 -12.54 9.68 20.55
C GLN A 105 -12.54 8.35 21.32
N PHE A 106 -11.96 7.30 20.72
CA PHE A 106 -11.91 5.96 21.33
C PHE A 106 -10.59 5.66 22.06
N GLY A 107 -9.67 6.62 22.12
CA GLY A 107 -8.37 6.43 22.74
C GLY A 107 -7.59 5.26 22.11
N LEU A 108 -7.48 5.23 20.79
CA LEU A 108 -6.80 4.16 20.06
C LEU A 108 -5.29 4.13 20.31
N ALA A 109 -4.70 5.22 20.80
CA ALA A 109 -3.29 5.32 21.17
C ALA A 109 -3.13 5.69 22.65
N LYS A 110 -3.07 4.68 23.52
CA LYS A 110 -2.93 4.83 24.98
C LYS A 110 -2.19 3.63 25.57
N ASP A 111 -1.50 3.83 26.70
CA ASP A 111 -0.95 2.74 27.53
C ASP A 111 -0.07 1.71 26.76
N GLY A 112 0.74 2.18 25.80
CA GLY A 112 1.60 1.31 24.98
C GLY A 112 0.88 0.58 23.84
N TRP A 113 -0.42 0.84 23.64
CA TRP A 113 -1.19 0.40 22.48
C TRP A 113 -1.30 1.53 21.44
N ASN A 114 -1.26 1.18 20.16
CA ASN A 114 -1.60 2.07 19.05
C ASN A 114 -2.42 1.32 17.99
N GLY A 115 -3.74 1.34 18.17
CA GLY A 115 -4.73 0.71 17.32
C GLY A 115 -5.09 1.49 16.06
N PHE A 116 -4.51 2.67 15.82
CA PHE A 116 -4.73 3.39 14.56
C PHE A 116 -3.83 2.81 13.46
N ASN A 117 -4.43 2.28 12.40
CA ASN A 117 -3.70 1.62 11.33
C ASN A 117 -4.10 2.15 9.97
N VAL A 118 -3.09 2.41 9.14
CA VAL A 118 -3.25 2.55 7.68
C VAL A 118 -2.67 1.29 7.03
N LEU A 119 -3.46 0.69 6.14
CA LEU A 119 -3.09 -0.48 5.36
C LEU A 119 -2.65 -0.05 3.95
N HIS A 120 -1.45 -0.47 3.56
CA HIS A 120 -0.93 -0.26 2.21
C HIS A 120 -0.90 -1.57 1.42
N MET A 121 -1.20 -1.47 0.12
CA MET A 121 -1.26 -2.61 -0.81
C MET A 121 -0.07 -2.69 -1.79
N ALA A 122 0.87 -1.74 -1.71
CA ALA A 122 2.07 -1.71 -2.54
C ALA A 122 3.32 -1.68 -1.66
N ALA A 123 4.28 -2.57 -1.92
CA ALA A 123 5.50 -2.73 -1.13
C ALA A 123 6.41 -1.49 -1.14
N SER A 124 6.32 -0.65 -2.17
CA SER A 124 7.08 0.60 -2.26
C SER A 124 6.49 1.74 -1.42
N ARG A 125 5.23 1.62 -0.98
CA ARG A 125 4.49 2.75 -0.41
C ARG A 125 5.11 3.26 0.88
N MET A 126 5.39 2.37 1.84
CA MET A 126 5.91 2.79 3.15
C MET A 126 7.33 3.35 3.04
N GLY A 127 8.22 2.70 2.29
CA GLY A 127 9.57 3.22 2.06
C GLY A 127 9.55 4.59 1.38
N GLY A 128 8.71 4.76 0.36
CA GLY A 128 8.53 6.05 -0.31
C GLY A 128 7.99 7.14 0.63
N LEU A 129 7.00 6.81 1.48
CA LEU A 129 6.49 7.75 2.47
C LEU A 129 7.55 8.16 3.50
N MET A 130 8.37 7.22 3.98
CA MET A 130 9.49 7.51 4.89
C MET A 130 10.55 8.42 4.25
N LEU A 131 10.78 8.28 2.94
CA LEU A 131 11.68 9.14 2.16
C LEU A 131 11.05 10.48 1.75
N GLY A 132 9.80 10.76 2.16
CA GLY A 132 9.10 12.00 1.81
C GLY A 132 8.55 12.05 0.39
N TYR A 133 8.45 10.91 -0.31
CA TYR A 133 7.90 10.82 -1.67
C TYR A 133 6.36 10.82 -1.69
N ALA A 134 5.77 11.77 -0.98
CA ALA A 134 4.33 12.03 -0.96
C ALA A 134 4.02 13.39 -1.60
N GLN A 135 2.93 13.44 -2.35
CA GLN A 135 2.36 14.69 -2.88
C GLN A 135 0.98 14.87 -2.26
N LYS A 136 0.64 16.11 -1.87
CA LYS A 136 -0.59 16.39 -1.11
C LYS A 136 -1.85 15.96 -1.87
N GLY A 137 -1.98 16.29 -3.15
CA GLY A 137 -3.01 15.80 -4.06
C GLY A 137 -2.59 14.60 -4.91
N GLY A 138 -1.49 13.93 -4.53
CA GLY A 138 -0.99 12.73 -5.19
C GLY A 138 -0.67 12.94 -6.67
N VAL A 139 -1.04 11.97 -7.50
CA VAL A 139 -0.81 12.01 -8.96
C VAL A 139 -1.58 13.16 -9.63
N ALA A 140 -2.65 13.66 -9.00
CA ALA A 140 -3.42 14.76 -9.58
C ALA A 140 -2.63 16.07 -9.66
N ASP A 141 -1.88 16.41 -8.61
CA ASP A 141 -1.00 17.58 -8.61
C ASP A 141 0.09 17.45 -9.69
N ILE A 142 0.64 16.24 -9.87
CA ILE A 142 1.65 15.98 -10.90
C ILE A 142 1.06 16.18 -12.29
N ALA A 143 -0.16 15.69 -12.55
CA ALA A 143 -0.83 15.88 -13.84
C ALA A 143 -1.17 17.36 -14.10
N GLU A 144 -1.64 18.07 -13.08
CA GLU A 144 -1.97 19.50 -13.18
C GLU A 144 -0.74 20.36 -13.48
N ALA A 145 0.43 19.98 -12.96
CA ALA A 145 1.70 20.62 -13.26
C ALA A 145 2.15 20.47 -14.74
N LYS A 146 1.50 19.58 -15.52
CA LYS A 146 1.77 19.36 -16.96
C LYS A 146 3.26 19.20 -17.27
N PRO A 147 3.96 18.23 -16.64
CA PRO A 147 5.39 18.08 -16.79
C PRO A 147 5.76 17.81 -18.25
N LYS A 148 6.89 18.35 -18.70
CA LYS A 148 7.41 18.05 -20.05
C LYS A 148 8.00 16.64 -20.15
N VAL A 149 8.50 16.12 -19.05
CA VAL A 149 9.05 14.76 -18.93
C VAL A 149 8.44 14.09 -17.71
N LEU A 150 7.96 12.86 -17.88
CA LEU A 150 7.47 12.00 -16.81
C LEU A 150 8.41 10.79 -16.70
N LEU A 151 9.07 10.64 -15.54
CA LEU A 151 9.80 9.42 -15.20
C LEU A 151 8.86 8.49 -14.41
N ALA A 152 8.51 7.36 -15.00
CA ALA A 152 7.64 6.34 -14.42
C ALA A 152 8.48 5.15 -13.93
N LEU A 153 8.73 5.07 -12.62
CA LEU A 153 9.50 4.00 -11.99
C LEU A 153 8.58 2.81 -11.67
N GLY A 154 8.57 1.79 -12.52
CA GLY A 154 7.76 0.57 -12.38
C GLY A 154 6.28 0.85 -12.16
N ALA A 155 5.77 1.95 -12.72
CA ALA A 155 4.44 2.47 -12.43
C ALA A 155 3.45 1.99 -13.49
N ASP A 156 2.68 0.95 -13.15
CA ASP A 156 1.72 0.32 -14.07
C ASP A 156 0.24 0.52 -13.68
N GLU A 157 -0.02 1.19 -12.55
CA GLU A 157 -1.40 1.53 -12.12
C GLU A 157 -1.76 3.00 -12.40
N VAL A 158 -0.86 3.76 -13.03
CA VAL A 158 -1.08 5.17 -13.36
C VAL A 158 -1.96 5.28 -14.61
N ASP A 159 -2.92 6.19 -14.58
CA ASP A 159 -3.64 6.62 -15.78
C ASP A 159 -2.74 7.56 -16.60
N PHE A 160 -2.07 7.01 -17.60
CA PHE A 160 -1.12 7.74 -18.44
C PHE A 160 -1.78 8.73 -19.42
N SER A 161 -3.10 8.65 -19.64
CA SER A 161 -3.82 9.63 -20.48
C SER A 161 -3.74 11.06 -19.92
N ARG A 162 -3.52 11.16 -18.61
CA ARG A 162 -3.30 12.43 -17.90
C ARG A 162 -1.96 13.09 -18.26
N PHE A 163 -1.09 12.38 -18.98
CA PHE A 163 0.27 12.77 -19.33
C PHE A 163 0.54 12.65 -20.85
N ASP A 164 -0.50 12.76 -21.68
CA ASP A 164 -0.37 12.72 -23.15
C ASP A 164 0.59 13.80 -23.69
N GLY A 165 0.66 14.95 -23.03
CA GLY A 165 1.57 16.06 -23.39
C GLY A 165 3.01 15.93 -22.86
N SER A 166 3.35 14.84 -22.18
CA SER A 166 4.67 14.60 -21.59
C SER A 166 5.46 13.57 -22.40
N LEU A 167 6.78 13.76 -22.48
CA LEU A 167 7.71 12.67 -22.83
C LEU A 167 7.74 11.67 -21.67
N LYS A 168 7.28 10.44 -21.92
CA LYS A 168 7.14 9.39 -20.90
C LYS A 168 8.33 8.43 -20.99
N VAL A 169 9.10 8.37 -19.90
CA VAL A 169 10.20 7.41 -19.74
C VAL A 169 9.77 6.38 -18.70
N TYR A 170 9.58 5.14 -19.11
CA TYR A 170 9.27 4.03 -18.22
C TYR A 170 10.55 3.28 -17.84
N ILE A 171 10.82 3.19 -16.55
CA ILE A 171 11.93 2.44 -15.97
C ILE A 171 11.32 1.26 -15.22
N GLY A 172 11.37 0.06 -15.78
CA GLY A 172 10.69 -1.09 -15.21
C GLY A 172 11.13 -2.41 -15.82
N HIS A 173 10.66 -3.51 -15.23
CA HIS A 173 11.15 -4.86 -15.53
C HIS A 173 10.18 -5.68 -16.39
N HIS A 174 8.94 -5.23 -16.59
CA HIS A 174 7.91 -5.97 -17.34
C HIS A 174 7.18 -5.03 -18.31
N GLY A 175 6.72 -5.59 -19.44
CA GLY A 175 5.89 -4.88 -20.40
C GLY A 175 4.42 -4.96 -20.02
N ASP A 176 3.91 -3.92 -19.37
CA ASP A 176 2.49 -3.76 -19.02
C ASP A 176 2.05 -2.32 -19.36
N LYS A 177 0.96 -1.80 -18.77
CA LYS A 177 0.37 -0.49 -19.07
C LYS A 177 1.40 0.65 -19.12
N GLY A 178 2.35 0.69 -18.19
CA GLY A 178 3.37 1.74 -18.12
C GLY A 178 4.34 1.68 -19.30
N ALA A 179 4.80 0.49 -19.66
CA ALA A 179 5.66 0.29 -20.83
C ALA A 179 4.90 0.61 -22.14
N HIS A 180 3.63 0.20 -22.25
CA HIS A 180 2.81 0.48 -23.42
C HIS A 180 2.55 1.97 -23.66
N ALA A 181 2.48 2.76 -22.58
CA ALA A 181 2.27 4.20 -22.66
C ALA A 181 3.57 5.00 -22.86
N ALA A 182 4.74 4.36 -22.77
CA ALA A 182 6.03 5.05 -22.75
C ALA A 182 6.53 5.43 -24.16
N ASP A 183 7.22 6.57 -24.24
CA ASP A 183 7.99 6.96 -25.42
C ASP A 183 9.40 6.33 -25.39
N ILE A 184 9.95 6.14 -24.19
CA ILE A 184 11.26 5.54 -23.93
C ILE A 184 11.10 4.48 -22.84
N ILE A 185 11.64 3.29 -23.07
CA ILE A 185 11.67 2.19 -22.09
C ILE A 185 13.12 1.94 -21.69
N LEU A 186 13.39 1.95 -20.38
CA LEU A 186 14.67 1.59 -19.79
C LEU A 186 14.48 0.31 -18.95
N PRO A 187 15.05 -0.83 -19.35
CA PRO A 187 14.83 -2.10 -18.68
C PRO A 187 15.51 -2.13 -17.31
N ALA A 188 14.71 -2.26 -16.26
CA ALA A 188 15.17 -2.36 -14.88
C ALA A 188 15.16 -3.81 -14.37
N ALA A 189 15.90 -4.07 -13.30
CA ALA A 189 15.93 -5.35 -12.60
C ALA A 189 14.66 -5.60 -11.77
N SER A 190 14.20 -6.85 -11.72
CA SER A 190 13.11 -7.27 -10.83
C SER A 190 13.55 -7.31 -9.35
N TYR A 191 12.61 -7.54 -8.42
CA TYR A 191 12.92 -7.63 -6.98
C TYR A 191 13.87 -8.79 -6.64
N ALA A 192 13.93 -9.85 -7.47
CA ALA A 192 14.81 -11.00 -7.25
C ALA A 192 16.23 -10.79 -7.82
N GLU A 193 16.43 -9.70 -8.57
CA GLU A 193 17.61 -9.45 -9.38
C GLU A 193 18.49 -8.32 -8.86
N LYS A 194 18.16 -7.77 -7.69
CA LYS A 194 18.84 -6.62 -7.09
C LYS A 194 18.79 -6.68 -5.58
N ASP A 195 19.80 -6.09 -4.95
CA ASP A 195 19.75 -5.78 -3.53
C ASP A 195 18.79 -4.60 -3.31
N GLY A 196 18.13 -4.56 -2.16
CA GLY A 196 17.16 -3.50 -1.91
C GLY A 196 16.70 -3.40 -0.46
N THR A 197 16.27 -2.19 -0.08
CA THR A 197 15.60 -1.93 1.19
C THR A 197 14.10 -1.85 0.95
N TYR A 198 13.33 -2.76 1.56
CA TYR A 198 11.88 -2.77 1.52
C TYR A 198 11.32 -2.43 2.89
N VAL A 199 10.20 -1.70 2.91
CA VAL A 199 9.48 -1.41 4.16
C VAL A 199 8.04 -1.86 4.01
N ASN A 200 7.62 -2.80 4.86
CA ASN A 200 6.26 -3.32 4.82
C ASN A 200 5.24 -2.36 5.48
N THR A 201 3.95 -2.69 5.44
CA THR A 201 2.87 -1.82 5.96
C THR A 201 2.95 -1.51 7.47
N GLU A 202 3.64 -2.30 8.29
CA GLU A 202 3.85 -2.04 9.72
C GLU A 202 5.10 -1.19 10.00
N GLY A 203 5.78 -0.71 8.95
CA GLY A 203 7.03 0.04 9.10
C GLY A 203 8.24 -0.85 9.34
N ARG A 204 8.14 -2.17 9.08
CA ARG A 204 9.29 -3.06 9.21
C ARG A 204 10.21 -2.92 8.01
N VAL A 205 11.43 -2.45 8.26
CA VAL A 205 12.54 -2.42 7.31
C VAL A 205 13.08 -3.84 7.14
N GLN A 206 13.32 -4.22 5.89
CA GLN A 206 13.80 -5.53 5.45
C GLN A 206 14.84 -5.32 4.35
N PHE A 207 15.92 -6.09 4.38
CA PHE A 207 16.92 -6.07 3.32
C PHE A 207 16.74 -7.30 2.42
N ALA A 208 16.57 -7.03 1.13
CA ALA A 208 16.53 -8.05 0.10
C ALA A 208 17.94 -8.20 -0.51
N GLU A 209 18.31 -9.44 -0.78
CA GLU A 209 19.54 -9.81 -1.45
C GLU A 209 19.23 -10.34 -2.85
N LYS A 210 20.09 -10.00 -3.81
CA LYS A 210 20.00 -10.49 -5.18
C LYS A 210 20.11 -12.01 -5.24
N ALA A 211 19.09 -12.65 -5.82
CA ALA A 211 19.05 -14.10 -5.99
C ALA A 211 19.60 -14.54 -7.37
N VAL A 212 19.30 -13.77 -8.43
CA VAL A 212 19.71 -14.04 -9.81
C VAL A 212 20.15 -12.77 -10.52
N PHE A 213 20.78 -12.87 -11.68
CA PHE A 213 21.14 -11.70 -12.48
C PHE A 213 19.97 -11.23 -13.34
N ALA A 214 19.87 -9.92 -13.55
CA ALA A 214 18.88 -9.33 -14.43
C ALA A 214 19.09 -9.83 -15.88
N PRO A 215 18.00 -10.09 -16.63
CA PRO A 215 18.10 -10.65 -17.97
C PRO A 215 18.58 -9.62 -19.00
N GLY A 216 19.39 -10.08 -19.97
CA GLY A 216 19.85 -9.28 -21.10
C GLY A 216 20.60 -8.02 -20.66
N ASP A 217 20.14 -6.86 -21.13
CA ASP A 217 20.72 -5.55 -20.83
C ASP A 217 20.01 -4.78 -19.71
N ALA A 218 19.14 -5.45 -18.94
CA ALA A 218 18.53 -4.85 -17.77
C ALA A 218 19.61 -4.44 -16.74
N ARG A 219 19.32 -3.37 -16.00
CA ARG A 219 20.22 -2.81 -14.96
C ARG A 219 19.44 -2.54 -13.68
N GLU A 220 20.13 -2.47 -12.55
CA GLU A 220 19.51 -2.07 -11.29
C GLU A 220 19.00 -0.62 -11.41
N ASP A 221 17.80 -0.33 -10.88
CA ASP A 221 17.06 0.92 -11.11
C ASP A 221 17.88 2.14 -10.74
N TRP A 222 18.62 2.06 -9.64
CA TRP A 222 19.46 3.16 -9.16
C TRP A 222 20.63 3.45 -10.11
N THR A 223 21.18 2.44 -10.78
CA THR A 223 22.26 2.63 -11.77
C THR A 223 21.74 3.30 -13.02
N ILE A 224 20.50 2.99 -13.44
CA ILE A 224 19.82 3.66 -14.55
C ILE A 224 19.66 5.15 -14.22
N LEU A 225 19.17 5.47 -13.03
CA LEU A 225 19.00 6.85 -12.58
C LEU A 225 20.34 7.58 -12.40
N ARG A 226 21.38 6.91 -11.90
CA ARG A 226 22.73 7.49 -11.77
C ARG A 226 23.36 7.79 -13.12
N ALA A 227 23.19 6.90 -14.10
CA ALA A 227 23.66 7.12 -15.47
C ALA A 227 22.86 8.22 -16.19
N LEU A 228 21.55 8.29 -15.95
CA LEU A 228 20.71 9.37 -16.45
C LEU A 228 21.13 10.73 -15.87
N ALA A 229 21.43 10.79 -14.57
CA ALA A 229 21.95 11.99 -13.93
C ALA A 229 23.27 12.44 -14.58
N ASP A 230 24.20 11.50 -14.82
CA ASP A 230 25.46 11.77 -15.51
C ASP A 230 25.26 12.37 -16.91
N ALA A 231 24.39 11.73 -17.70
CA ALA A 231 24.07 12.17 -19.06
C ALA A 231 23.41 13.56 -19.11
N LEU A 232 22.72 13.95 -18.03
CA LEU A 232 22.09 15.26 -17.88
C LEU A 232 22.99 16.29 -17.19
N GLY A 233 24.22 15.92 -16.80
CA GLY A 233 25.14 16.80 -16.07
C GLY A 233 24.70 17.10 -14.64
N VAL A 234 23.91 16.21 -14.02
CA VAL A 234 23.51 16.30 -12.61
C VAL A 234 24.52 15.51 -11.77
N GLU A 235 25.30 16.24 -10.97
CA GLU A 235 26.27 15.63 -10.06
C GLU A 235 25.55 14.95 -8.88
N LEU A 236 25.90 13.68 -8.62
CA LEU A 236 25.42 12.91 -7.49
C LEU A 236 26.61 12.52 -6.60
N GLU A 237 26.41 12.50 -5.29
CA GLU A 237 27.46 12.23 -4.30
C GLU A 237 27.64 10.72 -4.01
N PHE A 238 27.30 9.85 -4.97
CA PHE A 238 27.43 8.40 -4.84
C PHE A 238 27.59 7.72 -6.20
N ASP A 239 28.42 6.68 -6.24
CA ASP A 239 28.68 5.85 -7.43
C ASP A 239 28.49 4.35 -7.17
N THR A 240 28.22 3.97 -5.92
CA THR A 240 28.02 2.57 -5.50
C THR A 240 26.73 2.43 -4.71
N PHE A 241 26.16 1.22 -4.70
CA PHE A 241 24.97 0.91 -3.91
C PHE A 241 25.16 1.21 -2.43
N GLY A 242 26.33 0.88 -1.85
CA GLY A 242 26.63 1.17 -0.45
C GLY A 242 26.69 2.67 -0.14
N GLN A 243 27.19 3.50 -1.05
CA GLN A 243 27.16 4.96 -0.89
C GLN A 243 25.74 5.52 -1.02
N LEU A 244 24.96 5.04 -1.99
CA LEU A 244 23.53 5.39 -2.14
C LEU A 244 22.76 5.05 -0.86
N GLN A 245 22.94 3.83 -0.36
CA GLN A 245 22.30 3.38 0.87
C GLN A 245 22.75 4.23 2.07
N SER A 246 24.04 4.58 2.17
CA SER A 246 24.55 5.46 3.23
C SER A 246 23.89 6.85 3.18
N LYS A 247 23.71 7.43 1.99
CA LYS A 247 23.01 8.72 1.79
C LYS A 247 21.53 8.63 2.14
N MET A 248 20.87 7.53 1.79
CA MET A 248 19.49 7.26 2.17
C MET A 248 19.34 7.15 3.70
N ILE A 249 20.26 6.45 4.37
CA ILE A 249 20.28 6.29 5.82
C ILE A 249 20.59 7.61 6.53
N GLU A 250 21.47 8.45 5.97
CA GLU A 250 21.73 9.79 6.50
C GLU A 250 20.45 10.64 6.54
N GLN A 251 19.62 10.54 5.51
CA GLN A 251 18.33 11.26 5.45
C GLN A 251 17.27 10.62 6.35
N VAL A 252 17.20 9.30 6.40
CA VAL A 252 16.20 8.55 7.18
C VAL A 252 16.90 7.39 7.93
N PRO A 253 17.45 7.65 9.13
CA PRO A 253 18.25 6.67 9.87
C PRO A 253 17.56 5.32 10.12
N ALA A 254 16.22 5.34 10.26
CA ALA A 254 15.42 4.13 10.46
C ALA A 254 15.59 3.10 9.32
N LEU A 255 15.86 3.54 8.08
CA LEU A 255 16.05 2.65 6.93
C LEU A 255 17.37 1.87 6.96
N GLY A 256 18.28 2.19 7.89
CA GLY A 256 19.56 1.50 8.07
C GLY A 256 19.52 0.33 9.04
N VAL A 257 18.38 0.07 9.68
CA VAL A 257 18.24 -0.96 10.71
C VAL A 257 17.08 -1.88 10.36
N GLU A 258 17.35 -3.18 10.22
CA GLU A 258 16.30 -4.17 10.02
C GLU A 258 15.40 -4.25 11.27
N GLY A 259 14.08 -4.23 11.07
CA GLY A 259 13.12 -4.23 12.17
C GLY A 259 12.07 -3.13 12.06
N LEU A 260 11.28 -2.94 13.13
CA LEU A 260 10.22 -1.94 13.16
C LEU A 260 10.83 -0.55 13.32
N ALA A 261 10.55 0.33 12.36
CA ALA A 261 10.84 1.75 12.47
C ALA A 261 9.90 2.41 13.49
N ASP A 262 10.42 3.36 14.27
CA ASP A 262 9.59 4.28 15.04
C ASP A 262 8.99 5.33 14.10
N LEU A 263 7.68 5.30 13.94
CA LEU A 263 6.92 6.23 13.08
C LEU A 263 6.46 7.48 13.84
N GLY A 264 6.83 7.61 15.11
CA GLY A 264 6.46 8.71 15.98
C GLY A 264 5.01 8.64 16.47
N THR A 265 4.52 9.78 16.94
CA THR A 265 3.18 9.92 17.49
C THR A 265 2.15 10.18 16.39
N LEU A 266 0.90 9.75 16.62
CA LEU A 266 -0.20 10.10 15.72
C LEU A 266 -0.35 11.63 15.61
N PRO A 267 -0.65 12.16 14.41
CA PRO A 267 -1.05 13.55 14.26
C PRO A 267 -2.33 13.83 15.06
N ALA A 268 -2.47 15.08 15.52
CA ALA A 268 -3.71 15.53 16.15
C ALA A 268 -4.88 15.46 15.16
N ALA A 269 -6.07 15.15 15.66
CA ALA A 269 -7.28 15.18 14.87
C ALA A 269 -7.63 16.61 14.45
N ASP A 270 -8.21 16.73 13.27
CA ASP A 270 -8.91 17.95 12.86
C ASP A 270 -10.34 17.90 13.41
N ALA A 271 -10.66 18.81 14.32
CA ALA A 271 -11.97 18.87 14.97
C ALA A 271 -13.11 19.15 13.96
N GLU A 272 -12.80 19.85 12.87
CA GLU A 272 -13.73 20.23 11.80
C GLU A 272 -13.87 19.15 10.72
N ALA A 273 -13.15 18.03 10.83
CA ALA A 273 -13.27 16.93 9.88
C ALA A 273 -14.69 16.33 9.90
N GLU A 274 -15.35 16.34 8.73
CA GLU A 274 -16.67 15.77 8.49
C GLU A 274 -16.61 14.65 7.46
N ALA A 275 -17.32 13.55 7.74
CA ALA A 275 -17.40 12.40 6.87
C ALA A 275 -18.35 12.70 5.73
N LYS A 276 -17.85 12.59 4.49
CA LYS A 276 -18.63 12.78 3.27
C LYS A 276 -18.25 11.71 2.27
N GLY A 277 -19.22 11.33 1.44
CA GLY A 277 -19.03 10.38 0.37
C GLY A 277 -19.20 8.92 0.78
N SER A 278 -19.06 8.05 -0.21
CA SER A 278 -19.24 6.62 -0.06
C SER A 278 -18.09 5.87 -0.72
N ILE A 279 -17.91 4.62 -0.30
CA ILE A 279 -16.96 3.69 -0.89
C ILE A 279 -17.74 2.71 -1.74
N SER A 280 -17.70 2.89 -3.06
CA SER A 280 -18.44 2.03 -4.00
C SER A 280 -17.65 0.82 -4.51
N ALA A 281 -16.31 0.84 -4.37
CA ALA A 281 -15.44 -0.24 -4.80
C ALA A 281 -14.12 -0.25 -4.04
N TYR A 282 -13.47 -1.42 -4.01
CA TYR A 282 -12.12 -1.60 -3.51
C TYR A 282 -11.08 -1.51 -4.64
N PRO A 283 -9.84 -1.09 -4.34
CA PRO A 283 -8.81 -0.87 -5.36
C PRO A 283 -8.34 -2.16 -6.04
N ILE A 284 -8.35 -3.29 -5.33
CA ILE A 284 -7.97 -4.59 -5.88
C ILE A 284 -9.22 -5.26 -6.45
N LYS A 285 -9.28 -5.37 -7.78
CA LYS A 285 -10.38 -6.02 -8.52
C LYS A 285 -10.15 -7.51 -8.77
N ASP A 286 -8.89 -7.90 -8.81
CA ASP A 286 -8.45 -9.28 -9.01
C ASP A 286 -7.23 -9.51 -8.11
N PHE A 287 -7.36 -10.47 -7.19
CA PHE A 287 -6.32 -10.82 -6.24
C PHE A 287 -5.06 -11.41 -6.91
N TYR A 288 -5.22 -12.11 -8.04
CA TYR A 288 -4.12 -12.77 -8.75
C TYR A 288 -3.40 -11.84 -9.71
N LEU A 289 -4.03 -10.74 -10.15
CA LEU A 289 -3.50 -9.85 -11.21
C LEU A 289 -3.17 -8.44 -10.71
N THR A 290 -2.56 -8.34 -9.52
CA THR A 290 -2.38 -7.08 -8.77
C THR A 290 -1.21 -6.20 -9.21
N ASN A 291 -0.21 -6.76 -9.89
CA ASN A 291 0.99 -6.05 -10.30
C ASN A 291 1.56 -6.65 -11.61
N PRO A 292 2.54 -6.00 -12.26
CA PRO A 292 3.05 -6.45 -13.55
C PRO A 292 3.63 -7.85 -13.56
N ILE A 293 4.28 -8.28 -12.46
CA ILE A 293 4.85 -9.62 -12.33
C ILE A 293 3.72 -10.66 -12.32
N ALA A 294 2.69 -10.40 -11.52
CA ALA A 294 1.55 -11.29 -11.41
C ALA A 294 0.72 -11.31 -12.72
N ARG A 295 0.57 -10.17 -13.39
CA ARG A 295 -0.12 -10.09 -14.69
C ARG A 295 0.60 -10.80 -15.82
N ALA A 296 1.93 -10.82 -15.80
CA ALA A 296 2.71 -11.57 -16.78
C ALA A 296 2.86 -13.07 -16.44
N SER A 297 2.36 -13.51 -15.28
CA SER A 297 2.46 -14.91 -14.87
C SER A 297 1.32 -15.75 -15.45
N ASP A 298 1.65 -16.72 -16.31
CA ASP A 298 0.67 -17.70 -16.83
C ASP A 298 -0.08 -18.42 -15.70
N VAL A 299 0.62 -18.71 -14.59
CA VAL A 299 0.02 -19.37 -13.42
C VAL A 299 -1.04 -18.49 -12.78
N MET A 300 -0.75 -17.20 -12.57
CA MET A 300 -1.71 -16.28 -11.96
C MET A 300 -2.87 -15.94 -12.90
N GLN A 301 -2.63 -15.87 -14.22
CA GLN A 301 -3.69 -15.75 -15.21
C GLN A 301 -4.65 -16.95 -15.13
N ARG A 302 -4.13 -18.18 -15.05
CA ARG A 302 -4.95 -19.38 -14.85
C ARG A 302 -5.72 -19.34 -13.54
N CYS A 303 -5.08 -18.95 -12.42
CA CYS A 303 -5.77 -18.81 -11.15
C CYS A 303 -6.91 -17.79 -11.21
N SER A 304 -6.72 -16.66 -11.89
CA SER A 304 -7.78 -15.66 -12.11
C SER A 304 -8.93 -16.25 -12.94
N ALA A 305 -8.62 -16.86 -14.09
CA ALA A 305 -9.61 -17.45 -14.98
C ALA A 305 -10.45 -18.53 -14.27
N GLU A 306 -9.80 -19.53 -13.64
CA GLU A 306 -10.49 -20.65 -13.01
C GLU A 306 -11.17 -20.26 -11.68
N LEU A 307 -10.46 -19.60 -10.77
CA LEU A 307 -10.92 -19.43 -9.38
C LEU A 307 -11.75 -18.16 -9.17
N LEU A 308 -11.58 -17.13 -10.00
CA LEU A 308 -12.30 -15.87 -9.88
C LEU A 308 -13.38 -15.69 -10.96
N HIS A 309 -13.10 -16.14 -12.19
CA HIS A 309 -14.00 -15.97 -13.32
C HIS A 309 -14.77 -17.23 -13.72
N GLY A 310 -14.44 -18.39 -13.13
CA GLY A 310 -15.16 -19.65 -13.35
C GLY A 310 -14.99 -20.21 -14.77
N GLU A 311 -13.86 -19.91 -15.41
CA GLU A 311 -13.53 -20.46 -16.73
C GLU A 311 -13.07 -21.91 -16.59
N ASP A 312 -13.73 -22.82 -17.31
CA ASP A 312 -13.33 -24.23 -17.38
C ASP A 312 -12.11 -24.39 -18.31
N ILE A 313 -10.93 -24.58 -17.73
CA ILE A 313 -9.73 -24.92 -18.49
C ILE A 313 -9.68 -26.44 -18.65
N LEU A 314 -9.82 -26.92 -19.88
CA LEU A 314 -9.66 -28.33 -20.21
C LEU A 314 -8.20 -28.73 -19.97
N GLU A 315 -7.95 -29.49 -18.90
CA GLU A 315 -6.64 -30.13 -18.71
C GLU A 315 -6.41 -31.14 -19.83
N ALA A 316 -5.27 -31.02 -20.53
CA ALA A 316 -4.82 -32.08 -21.41
C ALA A 316 -4.55 -33.31 -20.53
N ALA A 317 -5.26 -34.41 -20.79
CA ALA A 317 -5.04 -35.66 -20.08
C ALA A 317 -3.57 -36.11 -20.24
N GLU A 318 -2.82 -36.12 -19.14
CA GLU A 318 -1.49 -36.73 -19.06
C GLU A 318 -1.56 -38.28 -19.01
#